data_AF-A0A847V138-F1
#
_entry.id   AF-A0A847V138-F1
#
_cell.length_a   1.000
_cell.length_b   1.000
_cell.length_c   1.000
_cell.angle_alpha   90.00
_cell.angle_beta   90.00
_cell.angle_gamma   90.00
#
_symmetry.space_group_name_H-M   'P 1'
#
loop_
_entity.id
_entity.type
_entity.pdbx_description
1 polymer ?
#
loop_
_entity_poly.entity_id
_entity_poly.type
_entity_poly.pdbx_seq_one_letter_code
_entity_poly.pdbx_strand_id
1 'polypeptide(L)'
;MVVTLSVVLIFLIMSHASAQELIFRTGTAQGTNVVGSGNADFKVGGFTPGTAAYVALNGWSFDFGTGSGPRPIDDIGIWTQEAIQGGWKWTNGEFKVNSMGEVQGRFVGFINDENDDDPFTFIVNYLIIGQ
;
A
#
# COMPACT_ATOMS: atom_id res chain seq x y z
N MET A 1 34.14 -11.72 23.21
CA MET A 1 33.61 -11.91 21.85
C MET A 1 32.99 -10.58 21.43
N VAL A 2 33.62 -9.87 20.51
CA VAL A 2 33.15 -8.54 20.06
C VAL A 2 32.40 -8.75 18.75
N VAL A 3 31.12 -8.38 18.71
CA VAL A 3 30.33 -8.37 17.48
C VAL A 3 30.45 -6.97 16.89
N THR A 4 31.17 -6.84 15.78
CA THR A 4 31.29 -5.59 15.03
C THR A 4 30.02 -5.39 14.21
N LEU A 5 29.28 -4.31 14.47
CA LEU A 5 28.13 -3.91 13.69
C LEU A 5 28.62 -3.16 12.44
N SER A 6 28.52 -3.77 11.26
CA SER A 6 28.82 -3.09 10.00
C SER A 6 27.66 -2.19 9.60
N VAL A 7 27.78 -0.89 9.82
CA VAL A 7 26.89 0.12 9.24
C VAL A 7 27.31 0.32 7.78
N VAL A 8 26.46 -0.08 6.84
CA VAL A 8 26.66 0.23 5.41
C VAL A 8 26.23 1.67 5.19
N LEU A 9 27.19 2.58 5.05
CA LEU A 9 26.97 3.97 4.68
C LEU A 9 27.20 4.12 3.17
N ILE A 10 26.12 4.30 2.40
CA ILE A 10 26.20 4.53 0.95
C ILE A 10 26.45 6.03 0.72
N PHE A 11 27.62 6.38 0.16
CA PHE A 11 27.88 7.72 -0.37
C PHE A 11 27.63 7.72 -1.88
N LEU A 12 26.65 8.52 -2.33
CA LEU A 12 26.41 8.79 -3.75
C LEU A 12 27.09 10.12 -4.13
N ILE A 13 28.01 10.09 -5.10
CA ILE A 13 28.63 11.29 -5.66
C ILE A 13 27.59 11.99 -6.56
N MET A 14 27.11 13.15 -6.13
CA MET A 14 26.20 14.00 -6.90
C MET A 14 26.97 14.87 -7.91
N SER A 15 26.74 14.65 -9.19
CA SER A 15 26.84 15.73 -10.19
C SER A 15 25.61 16.63 -10.05
N HIS A 16 25.77 17.92 -10.32
CA HIS A 16 24.77 18.98 -10.09
C HIS A 16 23.53 18.86 -11.02
N ALA A 17 22.68 17.87 -10.75
CA ALA A 17 21.24 17.99 -10.93
C ALA A 17 20.68 18.31 -9.54
N SER A 18 19.75 19.25 -9.39
CA SER A 18 19.05 19.43 -8.12
C SER A 18 18.48 18.09 -7.71
N ALA A 19 19.01 17.48 -6.64
CA ALA A 19 18.41 16.30 -6.07
C ALA A 19 17.03 16.73 -5.56
N GLN A 20 15.99 16.44 -6.33
CA GLN A 20 14.62 16.63 -5.87
C GLN A 20 14.45 15.77 -4.63
N GLU A 21 14.16 16.42 -3.51
CA GLU A 21 14.00 15.78 -2.22
C GLU A 21 12.84 14.78 -2.29
N LEU A 22 13.10 13.52 -1.90
CA LEU A 22 12.06 12.52 -1.79
C LEU A 22 11.26 12.75 -0.51
N ILE A 23 9.96 12.70 -0.66
CA ILE A 23 8.98 12.81 0.41
C ILE A 23 8.49 11.41 0.77
N PHE A 24 8.60 11.09 2.06
CA PHE A 24 8.12 9.84 2.65
C PHE A 24 6.90 10.11 3.51
N ARG A 25 5.82 9.34 3.30
CA ARG A 25 4.59 9.42 4.08
C ARG A 25 4.09 8.03 4.42
N THR A 26 3.90 7.73 5.70
CA THR A 26 3.31 6.46 6.13
C THR A 26 1.83 6.63 6.42
N GLY A 27 1.07 5.56 6.32
CA GLY A 27 -0.31 5.53 6.76
C GLY A 27 -0.80 4.11 7.02
N THR A 28 -2.05 4.06 7.50
CA THR A 28 -2.77 2.81 7.74
C THR A 28 -4.14 2.93 7.09
N ALA A 29 -4.53 1.91 6.34
CA ALA A 29 -5.84 1.80 5.73
C ALA A 29 -6.54 0.55 6.27
N GLN A 30 -7.83 0.67 6.59
CA GLN A 30 -8.65 -0.44 7.04
C GLN A 30 -9.75 -0.69 6.02
N GLY A 31 -9.97 -1.96 5.70
CA GLY A 31 -11.01 -2.39 4.79
C GLY A 31 -11.79 -3.57 5.35
N THR A 32 -12.92 -3.82 4.71
CA THR A 32 -13.81 -4.93 5.06
C THR A 32 -14.30 -5.61 3.79
N ASN A 33 -14.54 -6.90 3.89
CA ASN A 33 -15.18 -7.72 2.90
C ASN A 33 -16.45 -8.37 3.48
N VAL A 34 -17.42 -8.59 2.60
CA VAL A 34 -18.65 -9.34 2.89
C VAL A 34 -18.88 -10.52 1.94
N VAL A 35 -18.12 -10.62 0.82
CA VAL A 35 -18.19 -11.67 -0.21
C VAL A 35 -16.84 -11.73 -0.98
N GLY A 36 -15.85 -12.51 -0.52
CA GLY A 36 -14.56 -12.80 -1.18
C GLY A 36 -13.52 -11.67 -1.41
N SER A 37 -13.92 -10.43 -1.74
CA SER A 37 -13.00 -9.27 -1.94
C SER A 37 -13.39 -7.97 -1.22
N GLY A 38 -12.46 -7.39 -0.46
CA GLY A 38 -12.65 -6.18 0.34
C GLY A 38 -11.77 -5.03 -0.13
N ASN A 39 -12.17 -3.80 0.18
CA ASN A 39 -11.44 -2.60 -0.24
C ASN A 39 -11.12 -1.70 0.95
N ALA A 40 -9.95 -1.05 0.89
CA ALA A 40 -9.52 -0.01 1.82
C ALA A 40 -8.94 1.18 1.04
N ASP A 41 -9.62 2.33 1.10
CA ASP A 41 -9.21 3.53 0.38
C ASP A 41 -8.15 4.31 1.18
N PHE A 42 -7.20 4.93 0.47
CA PHE A 42 -6.25 5.84 1.06
C PHE A 42 -6.11 7.12 0.24
N LYS A 43 -5.79 8.20 0.95
CA LYS A 43 -5.52 9.52 0.38
C LYS A 43 -4.43 10.20 1.19
N VAL A 44 -3.33 10.56 0.56
CA VAL A 44 -2.17 11.17 1.23
C VAL A 44 -1.72 12.39 0.46
N GLY A 45 -1.62 13.53 1.14
CA GLY A 45 -1.18 14.80 0.56
C GLY A 45 0.26 15.16 0.89
N GLY A 46 0.68 16.31 0.35
CA GLY A 46 1.99 16.91 0.63
C GLY A 46 3.09 16.46 -0.33
N PHE A 47 2.71 16.07 -1.55
CA PHE A 47 3.61 15.81 -2.67
C PHE A 47 3.53 16.96 -3.68
N THR A 48 4.53 17.07 -4.54
CA THR A 48 4.59 18.02 -5.64
C THR A 48 3.57 17.61 -6.72
N PRO A 49 2.62 18.48 -7.09
CA PRO A 49 1.65 18.18 -8.14
C PRO A 49 2.31 17.76 -9.48
N GLY A 50 1.73 16.76 -10.15
CA GLY A 50 2.19 16.31 -11.47
C GLY A 50 3.39 15.36 -11.46
N THR A 51 3.92 14.99 -10.29
CA THR A 51 4.95 13.97 -10.15
C THR A 51 4.34 12.57 -10.02
N ALA A 52 5.22 11.58 -9.87
CA ALA A 52 4.85 10.21 -9.54
C ALA A 52 5.19 9.91 -8.08
N ALA A 53 4.37 9.06 -7.48
CA ALA A 53 4.60 8.45 -6.18
C ALA A 53 4.50 6.93 -6.28
N TYR A 54 5.11 6.25 -5.32
CA TYR A 54 5.13 4.79 -5.21
C TYR A 54 4.59 4.37 -3.86
N VAL A 55 3.76 3.32 -3.87
CA VAL A 55 3.16 2.78 -2.65
C VAL A 55 3.81 1.44 -2.33
N ALA A 56 4.45 1.38 -1.17
CA ALA A 56 5.03 0.18 -0.61
C ALA A 56 4.16 -0.35 0.53
N LEU A 57 3.88 -1.65 0.52
CA LEU A 57 3.26 -2.35 1.64
C LEU A 57 4.32 -2.61 2.71
N ASN A 58 4.13 -2.02 3.89
CA ASN A 58 5.00 -2.23 5.04
C ASN A 58 4.50 -3.38 5.92
N GLY A 59 3.22 -3.75 5.81
CA GLY A 59 2.64 -4.90 6.48
C GLY A 59 1.11 -4.94 6.32
N TRP A 60 0.53 -6.11 6.55
CA TRP A 60 -0.92 -6.31 6.52
C TRP A 60 -1.36 -7.41 7.48
N SER A 61 -2.63 -7.40 7.86
CA SER A 61 -3.27 -8.42 8.69
C SER A 61 -4.74 -8.60 8.31
N PHE A 62 -5.29 -9.79 8.56
CA PHE A 62 -6.70 -10.14 8.33
C PHE A 62 -7.33 -10.69 9.61
N ASP A 63 -8.62 -10.41 9.79
CA ASP A 63 -9.45 -10.93 10.88
C ASP A 63 -10.83 -11.33 10.35
N PHE A 64 -11.17 -12.61 10.49
CA PHE A 64 -12.43 -13.23 10.04
C PHE A 64 -13.57 -13.12 11.07
N GLY A 65 -13.37 -12.36 12.15
CA GLY A 65 -14.33 -12.22 13.23
C GLY A 65 -14.39 -13.42 14.17
N THR A 66 -15.11 -13.27 15.28
CA THR A 66 -15.23 -14.30 16.32
C THR A 66 -16.24 -15.38 15.92
N GLY A 67 -15.84 -16.65 16.05
CA GLY A 67 -16.73 -17.82 15.87
C GLY A 67 -16.49 -18.64 14.60
N SER A 68 -15.55 -18.23 13.75
CA SER A 68 -15.36 -18.78 12.41
C SER A 68 -14.65 -20.14 12.37
N GLY A 69 -14.15 -20.66 13.49
CA GLY A 69 -13.32 -21.87 13.49
C GLY A 69 -12.08 -21.77 12.59
N PRO A 70 -11.25 -22.82 12.48
CA PRO A 70 -10.23 -22.88 11.44
C PRO A 70 -10.88 -22.87 10.04
N ARG A 71 -10.39 -22.01 9.14
CA ARG A 71 -10.85 -21.93 7.74
C ARG A 71 -9.74 -22.41 6.79
N PRO A 72 -10.02 -23.34 5.86
CA PRO A 72 -9.09 -23.64 4.78
C PRO A 72 -9.01 -22.43 3.84
N ILE A 73 -7.79 -21.96 3.56
CA ILE A 73 -7.54 -20.81 2.67
C ILE A 73 -6.71 -21.32 1.49
N ASP A 74 -7.22 -21.11 0.28
CA ASP A 74 -6.53 -21.48 -0.95
C ASP A 74 -5.62 -20.34 -1.44
N ASP A 75 -6.08 -19.09 -1.37
CA ASP A 75 -5.29 -17.91 -1.72
C ASP A 75 -5.65 -16.68 -0.86
N ILE A 76 -4.66 -15.82 -0.63
CA ILE A 76 -4.81 -14.56 0.10
C ILE A 76 -3.82 -13.52 -0.41
N GLY A 77 -4.30 -12.30 -0.64
CA GLY A 77 -3.42 -11.23 -1.08
C GLY A 77 -4.00 -9.83 -0.99
N ILE A 78 -3.12 -8.85 -1.23
CA ILE A 78 -3.42 -7.42 -1.28
C ILE A 78 -2.88 -6.87 -2.60
N TRP A 79 -3.75 -6.27 -3.40
CA TRP A 79 -3.38 -5.56 -4.62
C TRP A 79 -3.70 -4.06 -4.49
N THR A 80 -3.12 -3.25 -5.38
CA THR A 80 -3.29 -1.80 -5.38
C THR A 80 -3.95 -1.29 -6.66
N GLN A 81 -4.90 -0.38 -6.50
CA GLN A 81 -5.48 0.40 -7.60
C GLN A 81 -5.20 1.89 -7.42
N GLU A 82 -4.93 2.58 -8.52
CA GLU A 82 -4.85 4.04 -8.58
C GLU A 82 -6.19 4.66 -8.99
N ALA A 83 -6.51 5.81 -8.40
CA ALA A 83 -7.63 6.62 -8.82
C ALA A 83 -7.26 7.37 -10.11
N ILE A 84 -8.05 7.19 -11.16
CA ILE A 84 -7.91 7.90 -12.43
C ILE A 84 -9.21 8.62 -12.77
N GLN A 85 -9.16 9.56 -13.71
CA GLN A 85 -10.38 10.19 -14.20
C GLN A 85 -11.30 9.12 -14.82
N GLY A 86 -12.49 8.97 -14.24
CA GLY A 86 -13.48 7.99 -14.69
C GLY A 86 -13.43 6.63 -13.99
N GLY A 87 -12.57 6.42 -12.98
CA GLY A 87 -12.63 5.21 -12.15
C GLY A 87 -11.30 4.78 -11.53
N TRP A 88 -11.15 3.46 -11.36
CA TRP A 88 -9.99 2.83 -10.76
C TRP A 88 -9.24 1.97 -11.77
N LYS A 89 -7.91 1.93 -11.66
CA LYS A 89 -7.05 1.08 -12.49
C LYS A 89 -6.07 0.32 -11.63
N TRP A 90 -5.87 -0.97 -11.90
CA TRP A 90 -4.81 -1.75 -11.28
C TRP A 90 -3.44 -1.12 -11.56
N THR A 91 -2.66 -0.94 -10.51
CA THR A 91 -1.30 -0.40 -10.59
C THR A 91 -0.30 -1.36 -9.97
N ASN A 92 0.85 -1.47 -10.62
CA ASN A 92 1.98 -2.28 -10.18
C ASN A 92 3.10 -1.42 -9.57
N GLY A 93 2.82 -0.16 -9.24
CA GLY A 93 3.76 0.62 -8.42
C GLY A 93 3.66 2.13 -8.56
N GLU A 94 3.31 2.66 -9.73
CA GLU A 94 3.27 4.11 -9.93
C GLU A 94 1.86 4.67 -9.69
N PHE A 95 1.78 5.76 -8.92
CA PHE A 95 0.59 6.56 -8.70
C PHE A 95 0.86 8.00 -9.12
N LYS A 96 -0.06 8.60 -9.85
CA LYS A 96 0.04 10.02 -10.24
C LYS A 96 -0.35 10.93 -9.07
N VAL A 97 0.50 11.92 -8.76
CA VAL A 97 0.18 12.99 -7.83
C VAL A 97 -0.74 13.98 -8.53
N ASN A 98 -1.94 14.17 -7.99
CA ASN A 98 -2.94 15.04 -8.59
C ASN A 98 -2.56 16.54 -8.45
N SER A 99 -3.37 17.43 -9.05
CA SER A 99 -3.15 18.88 -9.00
C SER A 99 -3.19 19.49 -7.59
N MET A 100 -3.71 18.76 -6.60
CA MET A 100 -3.74 19.16 -5.18
C MET A 100 -2.53 18.63 -4.40
N GLY A 101 -1.58 17.94 -5.03
CA GLY A 101 -0.43 17.35 -4.35
C GLY A 101 -0.79 16.09 -3.57
N GLU A 102 -1.79 15.35 -4.02
CA GLU A 102 -2.31 14.17 -3.34
C GLU A 102 -2.18 12.91 -4.19
N VAL A 103 -1.87 11.81 -3.51
CA VAL A 103 -1.96 10.44 -4.02
C VAL A 103 -3.23 9.82 -3.49
N GLN A 104 -4.05 9.27 -4.38
CA GLN A 104 -5.30 8.59 -4.04
C GLN A 104 -5.27 7.18 -4.61
N GLY A 105 -5.59 6.22 -3.76
CA GLY A 105 -5.47 4.81 -4.08
C GLY A 105 -6.42 3.94 -3.27
N ARG A 106 -6.46 2.67 -3.66
CA ARG A 106 -7.24 1.64 -2.99
C ARG A 106 -6.39 0.39 -2.84
N PHE A 107 -6.35 -0.16 -1.64
CA PHE A 107 -5.94 -1.54 -1.43
C PHE A 107 -7.16 -2.43 -1.64
N VAL A 108 -6.99 -3.47 -2.43
CA VAL A 108 -7.99 -4.52 -2.64
C VAL A 108 -7.45 -5.77 -2.00
N GLY A 109 -8.08 -6.19 -0.90
CA GLY A 109 -7.80 -7.47 -0.26
C GLY A 109 -8.73 -8.53 -0.84
N PHE A 110 -8.21 -9.72 -1.05
CA PHE A 110 -8.99 -10.86 -1.50
C PHE A 110 -8.57 -12.09 -0.73
N ILE A 111 -9.55 -12.97 -0.53
CA ILE A 111 -9.37 -14.27 0.05
C ILE A 111 -10.17 -15.21 -0.83
N ASN A 112 -9.51 -16.28 -1.28
CA ASN A 112 -10.15 -17.39 -1.94
C ASN A 112 -10.18 -18.54 -0.94
N ASP A 113 -11.38 -18.91 -0.50
CA ASP A 113 -11.64 -20.09 0.32
C ASP A 113 -12.61 -21.02 -0.41
N GLU A 114 -12.76 -22.25 0.06
CA GLU A 114 -13.56 -23.28 -0.64
C GLU A 114 -15.03 -22.82 -0.88
N ASN A 115 -15.53 -21.82 -0.15
CA ASN A 115 -16.87 -21.27 -0.31
C ASN A 115 -16.93 -19.78 -0.70
N ASP A 116 -15.80 -19.08 -0.86
CA ASP A 116 -15.68 -17.64 -1.22
C ASP A 116 -16.52 -16.63 -0.40
N ASP A 117 -17.10 -17.06 0.72
CA ASP A 117 -18.21 -16.36 1.38
C ASP A 117 -17.82 -15.75 2.74
N ASP A 118 -16.56 -15.87 3.15
CA ASP A 118 -16.17 -15.48 4.51
C ASP A 118 -15.92 -13.98 4.65
N PRO A 119 -16.71 -13.26 5.48
CA PRO A 119 -16.44 -11.87 5.78
C PRO A 119 -15.12 -11.74 6.52
N PHE A 120 -14.31 -10.78 6.11
CA PHE A 120 -13.08 -10.44 6.80
C PHE A 120 -12.89 -8.93 6.89
N THR A 121 -12.15 -8.52 7.91
CA THR A 121 -11.57 -7.19 7.99
C THR A 121 -10.08 -7.29 7.76
N PHE A 122 -9.50 -6.24 7.19
CA PHE A 122 -8.06 -6.19 6.97
C PHE A 122 -7.50 -4.80 7.26
N ILE A 123 -6.26 -4.78 7.73
CA ILE A 123 -5.50 -3.57 8.01
C ILE A 123 -4.24 -3.61 7.16
N VAL A 124 -3.95 -2.50 6.50
CA VAL A 124 -2.76 -2.32 5.67
C VAL A 124 -1.96 -1.16 6.21
N ASN A 125 -0.70 -1.41 6.55
CA ASN A 125 0.29 -0.38 6.81
C ASN A 125 1.10 -0.12 5.54
N TYR A 126 1.22 1.13 5.14
CA TYR A 126 1.84 1.50 3.88
C TYR A 126 2.79 2.69 4.03
N LEU A 127 3.71 2.77 3.07
CA LEU A 127 4.59 3.90 2.85
C LEU A 127 4.38 4.42 1.42
N ILE A 128 4.27 5.72 1.28
CA ILE A 128 4.24 6.41 0.00
C ILE A 128 5.53 7.21 -0.15
N ILE A 129 6.21 6.99 -1.27
CA ILE A 129 7.47 7.63 -1.63
C ILE A 129 7.22 8.43 -2.91
N GLY A 130 7.39 9.74 -2.86
CA GLY A 130 7.15 10.61 -4.01
C GLY A 130 7.96 11.88 -3.92
N GLN A 131 7.64 12.83 -4.78
CA GLN A 131 8.18 14.20 -4.77
C GLN A 131 7.03 15.17 -4.74
#